data_AF-A0A9P7BPZ0-F1
#
_entry.id   AF-A0A9P7BPZ0-F1
#
_cell.length_a   1.000
_cell.length_b   1.000
_cell.length_c   1.000
_cell.angle_alpha   90.00
_cell.angle_beta   90.00
_cell.angle_gamma   90.00
#
_symmetry.space_group_name_H-M   'P 1'
#
loop_
_entity.id
_entity.type
_entity.pdbx_description
1 polymer ?
#
loop_
_entity_poly.entity_id
_entity_poly.type
_entity_poly.pdbx_seq_one_letter_code
_entity_poly.pdbx_strand_id
1 'polypeptide(L)'
;MSKSPQRLIEELEKEINKILNDELLKDVNLAVSNEELDALIAVEQEQAYRIKIERESLKPINLIVGQSNTVKDIKKLIQVKLERIEKDEKTGRKRKISWKYIWRTYCLTFENTKLLEDTAVVSQLGIKQNSILKFARLHHEKGNHRKAWKWYRR
;
A
#
# COMPACT_ATOMS: atom_id res chain seq x y z
N MET A 1 -47.68 -14.89 -3.45
CA MET A 1 -47.53 -13.72 -2.56
C MET A 1 -46.08 -13.28 -2.60
N SER A 2 -45.78 -12.26 -3.41
CA SER A 2 -44.42 -11.67 -3.49
C SER A 2 -44.15 -10.91 -2.20
N LYS A 3 -43.08 -11.24 -1.45
CA LYS A 3 -42.63 -10.40 -0.34
C LYS A 3 -42.36 -8.99 -0.90
N SER A 4 -42.87 -7.96 -0.24
CA SER A 4 -42.60 -6.57 -0.63
C SER A 4 -41.09 -6.32 -0.55
N PRO A 5 -40.46 -5.65 -1.54
CA PRO A 5 -39.01 -5.42 -1.57
C PRO A 5 -38.46 -4.82 -0.26
N GLN A 6 -39.25 -3.97 0.40
CA GLN A 6 -38.92 -3.35 1.68
C GLN A 6 -38.78 -4.37 2.82
N ARG A 7 -39.63 -5.39 2.89
CA ARG A 7 -39.54 -6.44 3.92
C ARG A 7 -38.31 -7.32 3.75
N LEU A 8 -37.88 -7.53 2.51
CA LEU A 8 -36.65 -8.27 2.22
C LEU A 8 -35.41 -7.48 2.65
N ILE A 9 -35.41 -6.17 2.43
CA ILE A 9 -34.33 -5.28 2.88
C ILE A 9 -34.25 -5.27 4.42
N GLU A 10 -35.39 -5.12 5.09
CA GLU A 10 -35.44 -5.16 6.57
C GLU A 10 -34.97 -6.51 7.14
N GLU A 11 -35.36 -7.64 6.52
CA GLU A 11 -34.88 -8.97 6.91
C GLU A 11 -33.34 -9.08 6.73
N LEU A 12 -32.81 -8.58 5.61
CA LEU A 12 -31.37 -8.59 5.33
C LEU A 12 -30.59 -7.70 6.30
N GLU A 13 -31.06 -6.49 6.58
CA GLU A 13 -30.42 -5.58 7.56
C GLU A 13 -30.38 -6.19 8.96
N LYS A 14 -31.42 -6.96 9.32
CA LYS A 14 -31.48 -7.63 10.61
C LYS A 14 -30.48 -8.78 10.72
N GLU A 15 -30.34 -9.58 9.67
CA GLU A 15 -29.32 -10.65 9.63
C GLU A 15 -27.90 -10.07 9.58
N ILE A 16 -27.66 -9.00 8.80
CA ILE A 16 -26.37 -8.31 8.78
C ILE A 16 -26.01 -7.81 10.18
N ASN A 17 -26.92 -7.11 10.87
CA ASN A 17 -26.67 -6.62 12.22
C ASN A 17 -26.40 -7.74 13.24
N LYS A 18 -27.04 -8.90 13.07
CA LYS A 18 -26.79 -10.07 13.92
C LYS A 18 -25.36 -10.59 13.75
N ILE A 19 -24.89 -10.67 12.50
CA ILE A 19 -23.51 -11.07 12.18
C ILE A 19 -22.52 -10.02 12.69
N LEU A 20 -22.76 -8.72 12.44
CA LEU A 20 -21.84 -7.65 12.86
C LEU A 20 -21.65 -7.55 14.39
N ASN A 21 -22.62 -8.01 15.18
CA ASN A 21 -22.55 -8.01 16.64
C ASN A 21 -22.01 -9.33 17.23
N ASP A 22 -21.60 -10.29 16.40
CA ASP A 22 -21.01 -11.54 16.85
C ASP A 22 -19.70 -11.27 17.61
N GLU A 23 -19.52 -11.90 18.77
CA GLU A 23 -18.32 -11.74 19.59
C GLU A 23 -17.06 -12.19 18.86
N LEU A 24 -17.18 -13.15 17.94
CA LEU A 24 -16.09 -13.65 17.11
C LEU A 24 -15.63 -12.63 16.06
N LEU A 25 -16.43 -11.61 15.76
CA LEU A 25 -16.15 -10.60 14.74
C LEU A 25 -15.83 -9.22 15.34
N LYS A 26 -15.62 -9.12 16.66
CA LYS A 26 -15.27 -7.86 17.34
C LYS A 26 -13.94 -7.25 16.88
N ASP A 27 -13.07 -8.04 16.27
CA ASP A 27 -11.81 -7.63 15.67
C ASP A 27 -11.96 -7.14 14.22
N VAL A 28 -13.14 -7.31 13.61
CA VAL A 28 -13.42 -6.87 12.25
C VAL A 28 -13.69 -5.37 12.24
N ASN A 29 -12.78 -4.62 11.63
CA ASN A 29 -12.96 -3.19 11.42
C ASN A 29 -14.11 -2.94 10.42
N LEU A 30 -15.23 -2.41 10.91
CA LEU A 30 -16.44 -2.14 10.13
C LEU A 30 -16.25 -1.03 9.07
N ALA A 31 -15.18 -0.24 9.18
CA ALA A 31 -14.89 0.89 8.30
C ALA A 31 -13.85 0.57 7.20
N VAL A 32 -13.71 -0.69 6.81
CA VAL A 32 -12.77 -1.11 5.76
C VAL A 32 -13.33 -0.71 4.39
N SER A 33 -12.53 0.01 3.59
CA SER A 33 -12.87 0.31 2.19
C SER A 33 -12.89 -0.99 1.36
N ASN A 34 -13.76 -1.10 0.35
CA ASN A 34 -13.77 -2.24 -0.57
C ASN A 34 -12.37 -2.52 -1.16
N GLU A 35 -11.61 -1.46 -1.46
CA GLU A 35 -10.23 -1.56 -1.95
C GLU A 35 -9.27 -2.21 -0.94
N GLU A 36 -9.47 -1.93 0.35
CA GLU A 36 -8.67 -2.51 1.43
C GLU A 36 -9.10 -3.95 1.70
N LEU A 37 -10.39 -4.26 1.58
CA LEU A 37 -10.92 -5.61 1.68
C LEU A 37 -10.37 -6.52 0.57
N ASP A 38 -10.43 -6.07 -0.69
CA ASP A 38 -9.88 -6.80 -1.83
C ASP A 38 -8.38 -7.06 -1.66
N ALA A 39 -7.64 -6.08 -1.14
CA ALA A 39 -6.22 -6.24 -0.83
C ALA A 39 -5.98 -7.27 0.28
N LEU A 40 -6.83 -7.35 1.30
CA LEU A 40 -6.73 -8.35 2.37
C LEU A 40 -7.07 -9.75 1.87
N ILE A 41 -8.11 -9.89 1.03
CA ILE A 41 -8.46 -11.15 0.38
C ILE A 41 -7.30 -11.65 -0.49
N ALA A 42 -6.69 -10.75 -1.26
CA ALA A 42 -5.54 -11.09 -2.09
C ALA A 42 -4.34 -11.59 -1.25
N VAL A 43 -4.14 -11.05 -0.03
CA VAL A 43 -3.12 -11.57 0.88
C VAL A 43 -3.47 -12.98 1.38
N GLU A 44 -4.73 -13.23 1.71
CA GLU A 44 -5.18 -14.55 2.18
C GLU A 44 -5.10 -15.61 1.09
N GLN A 45 -5.33 -15.22 -0.17
CA GLN A 45 -5.16 -16.07 -1.35
C GLN A 45 -3.70 -16.19 -1.81
N GLU A 46 -2.74 -15.68 -1.02
CA GLU A 46 -1.31 -15.60 -1.33
C GLU A 46 -0.97 -14.80 -2.59
N GLN A 47 -1.92 -14.11 -3.22
CA GLN A 47 -1.75 -13.29 -4.43
C GLN A 47 -1.16 -11.90 -4.15
N ALA A 48 -1.08 -11.52 -2.88
CA ALA A 48 -0.46 -10.30 -2.42
C ALA A 48 0.38 -10.54 -1.16
N TYR A 49 1.35 -9.67 -0.93
CA TYR A 49 2.25 -9.72 0.21
C TYR A 49 2.10 -8.47 1.07
N ARG A 50 2.07 -8.66 2.38
CA ARG A 50 2.24 -7.60 3.38
C ARG A 50 3.73 -7.34 3.53
N ILE A 51 4.19 -6.18 3.08
CA ILE A 51 5.59 -5.76 3.20
C ILE A 51 5.70 -4.57 4.15
N LYS A 52 6.87 -4.43 4.77
CA LYS A 52 7.21 -3.31 5.65
C LYS A 52 8.21 -2.39 4.97
N ILE A 53 7.94 -1.10 4.96
CA ILE A 53 8.86 -0.07 4.47
C ILE A 53 9.48 0.65 5.65
N GLU A 54 10.79 0.48 5.82
CA GLU A 54 11.59 1.18 6.81
C GLU A 54 12.08 2.52 6.28
N ARG A 55 11.87 3.56 7.09
CA ARG A 55 12.09 4.96 6.72
C ARG A 55 13.18 5.62 7.57
N GLU A 56 14.26 4.89 7.82
CA GLU A 56 15.42 5.32 8.60
C GLU A 56 15.03 5.85 10.00
N SER A 57 14.81 7.16 10.16
CA SER A 57 14.41 7.78 11.43
C SER A 57 12.90 7.97 11.58
N LEU A 58 12.10 7.71 10.54
CA LEU A 58 10.65 7.87 10.56
C LEU A 58 9.94 6.53 10.85
N LYS A 59 8.70 6.63 11.35
CA LYS A 59 7.86 5.46 11.66
C LYS A 59 7.76 4.51 10.46
N PRO A 60 8.01 3.20 10.58
CA PRO A 60 7.82 2.29 9.45
C PRO A 60 6.35 2.25 9.01
N ILE A 61 6.11 1.95 7.73
CA ILE A 61 4.76 1.76 7.18
C ILE A 61 4.60 0.36 6.64
N ASN A 62 3.40 -0.20 6.74
CA ASN A 62 3.05 -1.47 6.14
C ASN A 62 2.27 -1.22 4.84
N LEU A 63 2.57 -2.01 3.82
CA LEU A 63 1.92 -1.97 2.51
C LEU A 63 1.51 -3.38 2.09
N ILE A 64 0.41 -3.47 1.36
CA ILE A 64 0.02 -4.69 0.65
C ILE A 64 0.42 -4.50 -0.81
N VAL A 65 1.17 -5.44 -1.36
CA VAL A 65 1.65 -5.43 -2.75
C VAL A 65 1.26 -6.73 -3.43
N GLY A 66 0.61 -6.65 -4.59
CA GLY A 66 0.29 -7.82 -5.39
C GLY A 66 1.55 -8.48 -5.96
N GLN A 67 1.50 -9.79 -6.21
CA GLN A 67 2.61 -10.52 -6.84
C GLN A 67 3.00 -9.96 -8.21
N SER A 68 2.03 -9.45 -8.97
CA SER A 68 2.21 -8.86 -10.29
C SER A 68 2.57 -7.36 -10.26
N ASN A 69 2.60 -6.74 -9.09
CA ASN A 69 2.99 -5.34 -8.98
C ASN A 69 4.47 -5.15 -9.33
N THR A 70 4.77 -4.00 -9.91
CA THR A 70 6.13 -3.58 -10.25
C THR A 70 6.73 -2.70 -9.16
N VAL A 71 8.05 -2.49 -9.19
CA VAL A 71 8.71 -1.51 -8.30
C VAL A 71 8.09 -0.12 -8.41
N LYS A 72 7.64 0.28 -9.62
CA LYS A 72 6.90 1.53 -9.83
C LYS A 72 5.59 1.56 -9.04
N ASP A 73 4.85 0.46 -9.02
CA ASP A 73 3.59 0.35 -8.28
C ASP A 73 3.83 0.43 -6.77
N ILE A 74 4.89 -0.23 -6.26
CA ILE A 74 5.31 -0.10 -4.86
C ILE A 74 5.60 1.36 -4.52
N LYS A 75 6.36 2.08 -5.37
CA LYS A 75 6.62 3.51 -5.17
C LYS A 75 5.32 4.31 -5.12
N LYS A 76 4.37 4.04 -6.00
CA LYS A 76 3.05 4.72 -6.01
C LYS A 76 2.22 4.40 -4.75
N LEU A 77 2.23 3.15 -4.29
CA LEU A 77 1.55 2.74 -3.05
C LEU A 77 2.14 3.43 -1.83
N ILE A 78 3.48 3.57 -1.76
CA ILE A 78 4.15 4.35 -0.72
C ILE A 78 3.65 5.81 -0.74
N GLN A 79 3.52 6.41 -1.93
CA GLN A 79 3.05 7.79 -2.07
C GLN A 79 1.66 7.98 -1.48
N VAL A 80 0.71 7.18 -1.98
CA VAL A 80 -0.69 7.26 -1.56
C VAL A 80 -0.82 7.01 -0.06
N LYS A 81 -0.10 6.01 0.49
CA LYS A 81 -0.19 5.70 1.92
C LYS A 81 0.36 6.83 2.78
N LEU A 82 1.49 7.43 2.40
CA LEU A 82 2.09 8.53 3.15
C LEU A 82 1.27 9.82 3.04
N GLU A 83 0.72 10.13 1.87
CA GLU A 83 -0.17 11.28 1.69
C GLU A 83 -1.47 11.12 2.49
N ARG A 84 -2.02 9.90 2.59
CA ARG A 84 -3.18 9.60 3.45
C ARG A 84 -2.82 9.83 4.94
N ILE A 85 -1.70 9.29 5.41
CA ILE A 85 -1.24 9.49 6.80
C ILE A 85 -1.04 10.97 7.12
N GLU A 86 -0.40 11.73 6.23
CA GLU A 86 -0.19 13.18 6.42
C GLU A 86 -1.51 13.97 6.47
N LYS A 87 -2.52 13.54 5.70
CA LYS A 87 -3.85 14.17 5.70
C LYS A 87 -4.57 13.92 7.03
N ASP A 88 -4.44 12.72 7.57
CA ASP A 88 -5.12 12.29 8.80
C ASP A 88 -4.48 12.89 10.06
N GLU A 89 -3.18 13.14 10.05
CA GLU A 89 -2.43 13.62 11.23
C GLU A 89 -2.75 15.07 11.68
N LYS A 90 -3.65 15.82 11.00
CA LYS A 90 -4.24 17.12 11.43
C LYS A 90 -3.28 18.14 12.10
N THR A 91 -1.97 18.08 11.87
CA THR A 91 -1.03 19.06 12.41
C THR A 91 -0.98 20.25 11.46
N GLY A 92 -1.22 21.46 11.98
CA GLY A 92 -1.51 22.70 11.22
C GLY A 92 -0.44 23.20 10.24
N ARG A 93 0.55 22.39 9.84
CA ARG A 93 1.51 22.68 8.78
C ARG A 93 1.57 21.52 7.78
N LYS A 94 0.77 21.62 6.72
CA LYS A 94 0.81 20.74 5.54
C LYS A 94 2.15 20.89 4.79
N ARG A 95 3.21 20.24 5.27
CA ARG A 95 4.43 20.11 4.46
C ARG A 95 4.19 19.03 3.42
N LYS A 96 4.02 19.43 2.16
CA LYS A 96 3.85 18.46 1.07
C LYS A 96 5.17 17.75 0.79
N ILE A 97 5.16 16.42 0.77
CA ILE A 97 6.32 15.62 0.34
C ILE A 97 6.61 15.90 -1.14
N SER A 98 7.83 16.33 -1.45
CA SER A 98 8.30 16.41 -2.83
C SER A 98 8.71 15.03 -3.32
N TRP A 99 7.75 14.25 -3.83
CA TRP A 99 8.02 12.91 -4.35
C TRP A 99 9.02 12.88 -5.51
N LYS A 100 9.01 13.93 -6.32
CA LYS A 100 10.04 14.18 -7.33
C LYS A 100 11.44 14.16 -6.71
N TYR A 101 11.63 14.83 -5.57
CA TYR A 101 12.91 14.82 -4.87
C TYR A 101 13.21 13.45 -4.29
N ILE A 102 12.24 12.80 -3.64
CA ILE A 102 12.41 11.48 -3.03
C ILE A 102 12.90 10.46 -4.05
N TRP A 103 12.21 10.30 -5.19
CA TRP A 103 12.58 9.29 -6.18
C TRP A 103 13.80 9.66 -7.04
N ARG A 104 14.21 10.93 -7.02
CA ARG A 104 15.48 11.38 -7.63
C ARG A 104 16.67 11.10 -6.72
N THR A 105 16.50 11.23 -5.40
CA THR A 105 17.59 11.17 -4.42
C THR A 105 17.71 9.79 -3.77
N TYR A 106 16.61 9.03 -3.71
CA TYR A 106 16.52 7.75 -3.03
C TYR A 106 15.95 6.66 -3.94
N CYS A 107 16.35 5.42 -3.64
CA CYS A 107 15.79 4.20 -4.19
C CYS A 107 15.35 3.27 -3.06
N LEU A 108 14.58 2.23 -3.41
CA LEU A 108 14.25 1.17 -2.48
C LEU A 108 15.35 0.10 -2.53
N THR A 109 15.69 -0.46 -1.38
CA THR A 109 16.57 -1.61 -1.26
C THR A 109 15.84 -2.77 -0.61
N PHE A 110 16.08 -3.97 -1.14
CA PHE A 110 15.65 -5.24 -0.56
C PHE A 110 16.90 -6.10 -0.39
N GLU A 111 17.17 -6.58 0.82
CA GLU A 111 18.36 -7.40 1.13
C GLU A 111 19.68 -6.83 0.57
N ASN A 112 19.90 -5.51 0.75
CA ASN A 112 21.05 -4.76 0.22
C ASN A 112 21.11 -4.63 -1.31
N THR A 113 20.15 -5.18 -2.04
CA THR A 113 20.01 -5.01 -3.49
C THR A 113 19.17 -3.78 -3.79
N LYS A 114 19.69 -2.86 -4.61
CA LYS A 114 18.98 -1.64 -5.02
C LYS A 114 17.97 -1.97 -6.11
N LEU A 115 16.69 -1.68 -5.84
CA LEU A 115 15.58 -1.82 -6.78
C LEU A 115 15.56 -0.60 -7.72
N LEU A 116 16.38 -0.67 -8.79
CA LEU A 116 16.53 0.41 -9.76
C LEU A 116 15.62 0.26 -10.98
N GLU A 117 15.21 -0.96 -11.29
CA GLU A 117 14.35 -1.27 -12.42
C GLU A 117 12.88 -1.11 -12.03
N ASP A 118 12.25 -0.06 -12.56
CA ASP A 118 10.84 0.26 -12.26
C ASP A 118 9.86 -0.79 -12.78
N THR A 119 10.25 -1.58 -13.80
CA THR A 119 9.44 -2.63 -14.42
C THR A 119 9.61 -4.00 -13.77
N ALA A 120 10.57 -4.15 -12.85
CA ALA A 120 10.78 -5.42 -12.17
C ALA A 120 9.56 -5.78 -11.29
N VAL A 121 9.13 -7.02 -11.41
CA VAL A 121 7.92 -7.52 -10.75
C VAL A 121 8.26 -8.06 -9.36
N VAL A 122 7.39 -7.85 -8.38
CA VAL A 122 7.54 -8.30 -6.98
C VAL A 122 7.93 -9.79 -6.89
N SER A 123 7.26 -10.65 -7.64
CA SER A 123 7.54 -12.09 -7.67
C SER A 123 8.95 -12.45 -8.17
N GLN A 124 9.50 -11.66 -9.09
CA GLN A 124 10.84 -11.87 -9.65
C GLN A 124 11.96 -11.34 -8.73
N LEU A 125 11.62 -10.37 -7.88
CA LEU A 125 12.57 -9.72 -6.96
C LEU A 125 12.80 -10.52 -5.67
N GLY A 126 12.09 -11.63 -5.47
CA GLY A 126 12.17 -12.41 -4.24
C GLY A 126 11.45 -11.77 -3.05
N ILE A 127 10.65 -10.73 -3.29
CA ILE A 127 9.82 -10.09 -2.26
C ILE A 127 8.66 -11.05 -1.91
N LYS A 128 8.48 -11.28 -0.61
CA LYS A 128 7.50 -12.22 -0.04
C LYS A 128 6.72 -11.56 1.11
N GLN A 129 5.85 -12.34 1.74
CA GLN A 129 5.18 -11.96 2.97
C GLN A 129 6.19 -11.52 4.04
N ASN A 130 5.92 -10.39 4.68
CA ASN A 130 6.73 -9.75 5.71
C ASN A 130 8.12 -9.28 5.27
N SER A 131 8.40 -9.21 3.96
CA SER A 131 9.64 -8.62 3.45
C SER A 131 9.80 -7.16 3.87
N ILE A 132 11.03 -6.76 4.14
CA ILE A 132 11.38 -5.41 4.59
C ILE A 132 12.13 -4.70 3.47
N LEU A 133 11.60 -3.56 3.02
CA LEU A 133 12.26 -2.67 2.09
C LEU A 133 12.75 -1.43 2.84
N LYS A 134 13.92 -0.91 2.44
CA LYS A 134 14.54 0.28 3.04
C LYS A 134 14.72 1.36 1.99
N PHE A 135 14.69 2.62 2.42
CA PHE A 135 15.18 3.71 1.58
C PHE A 135 16.71 3.74 1.60
N ALA A 136 17.32 3.85 0.42
CA ALA A 136 18.76 4.03 0.27
C ALA A 136 19.06 5.20 -0.66
N ARG A 137 20.04 6.02 -0.29
CA ARG A 137 20.48 7.16 -1.08
C ARG A 137 21.11 6.70 -2.40
N LEU A 138 20.70 7.32 -3.49
CA LEU A 138 21.35 7.19 -4.78
C LEU A 138 22.59 8.08 -4.81
N HIS A 139 23.76 7.48 -5.08
CA HIS A 139 24.96 8.26 -5.35
C HIS A 139 24.86 8.87 -6.75
N HIS A 140 25.16 10.16 -6.84
CA HIS A 140 25.12 10.89 -8.11
C HIS A 140 26.37 10.58 -8.93
N GLU A 141 26.26 9.70 -9.92
CA GLU A 141 27.32 9.46 -10.90
C GLU A 141 27.32 10.63 -11.90
N LYS A 142 28.38 11.46 -11.88
CA LYS A 142 28.58 12.53 -12.88
C LYS A 142 28.50 11.93 -14.29
N GLY A 143 27.60 12.44 -15.13
CA GLY A 143 27.46 12.03 -16.53
C GLY A 143 26.37 10.96 -16.80
N ASN A 144 25.86 10.28 -15.77
CA ASN A 144 24.79 9.28 -15.94
C ASN A 144 23.53 9.73 -15.21
N HIS A 145 22.75 10.62 -15.84
CA HIS A 145 21.42 10.96 -15.33
C HIS A 145 20.53 9.72 -15.38
N ARG A 146 20.53 8.92 -14.30
CA ARG A 146 19.62 7.78 -14.17
C ARG A 146 18.20 8.29 -14.33
N LYS A 147 17.52 7.79 -15.35
CA LYS A 147 16.14 8.13 -15.75
C LYS A 147 15.10 7.52 -14.79
N ALA A 148 15.41 7.38 -13.50
CA ALA A 148 14.53 6.78 -12.49
C ALA A 148 13.22 7.55 -12.22
N TRP A 149 13.00 8.64 -12.97
CA TRP A 149 11.88 9.57 -12.81
C TRP A 149 11.07 9.80 -14.09
N LYS A 150 11.32 9.01 -15.15
CA LYS A 150 10.59 9.16 -16.43
C LYS A 150 9.08 8.93 -16.33
N TRP A 151 8.59 8.32 -15.25
CA TRP A 151 7.17 7.99 -15.06
C TRP A 151 6.33 9.09 -14.39
N TYR A 152 6.91 10.22 -13.98
CA TYR A 152 6.16 11.34 -13.38
C TYR A 152 5.43 12.22 -14.42
N ARG A 153 5.72 12.04 -15.72
CA ARG A 153 4.98 12.67 -16.82
C ARG A 153 4.11 11.63 -17.52
N ARG A 154 2.93 11.32 -16.98
CA ARG A 154 1.75 10.86 -17.73
C ARG A 154 0.56 10.81 -16.79
#